data_AF-A0ABD5R372-F1
#
_entry.id   AF-A0ABD5R372-F1
#
_cell.length_a   1.000
_cell.length_b   1.000
_cell.length_c   1.000
_cell.angle_alpha   90.00
_cell.angle_beta   90.00
_cell.angle_gamma   90.00
#
_symmetry.space_group_name_H-M   'P 1'
#
loop_
_entity.id
_entity.type
_entity.pdbx_description
1 polymer ?
#
loop_
_entity_poly.entity_id
_entity_poly.type
_entity_poly.pdbx_seq_one_letter_code
_entity_poly.pdbx_strand_id
1 'polypeptide(L)'
;MSEPNAAASSRTARDLPAGAVGGTYTLLVELSSTTSLSVGALGERRFPAGGYAYTGSALGSGGFSRVSRHRRTARGDHDVRHWHVDYLLGETDARVDRVVHAPGVDAECAVAARLPAGPVDGFGASDCGCSSHLSAAATLGDLIDRVTRAYDAEGASVRIDESGT
;
A
#
# COMPACT_ATOMS: atom_id res chain seq x y z
N MET A 1 52.25 0.17 22.84
CA MET A 1 51.16 -0.81 22.90
C MET A 1 49.93 -0.08 22.38
N SER A 2 49.76 0.07 21.07
CA SER A 2 49.15 -0.89 20.12
C SER A 2 47.73 -1.28 20.55
N GLU A 3 46.78 -0.75 19.77
CA GLU A 3 45.32 -0.92 19.62
C GLU A 3 44.71 -2.34 19.83
N PRO A 4 43.39 -2.56 19.64
CA PRO A 4 42.16 -1.81 19.99
C PRO A 4 41.02 -2.75 20.52
N ASN A 5 39.81 -2.25 20.83
CA ASN A 5 38.57 -2.89 20.33
C ASN A 5 37.32 -1.99 20.49
N ALA A 6 36.49 -2.02 19.45
CA ALA A 6 35.21 -1.39 19.27
C ALA A 6 34.08 -2.05 20.09
N ALA A 7 33.09 -1.24 20.44
CA ALA A 7 31.69 -1.67 20.49
C ALA A 7 30.81 -0.43 20.32
N ALA A 8 30.49 -0.10 19.06
CA ALA A 8 29.31 0.71 18.77
C ALA A 8 28.09 -0.13 19.16
N SER A 9 27.48 0.18 20.31
CA SER A 9 26.30 -0.52 20.81
C SER A 9 25.13 -0.36 19.84
N SER A 10 24.63 -1.49 19.35
CA SER A 10 23.37 -1.59 18.65
C SER A 10 22.22 -1.07 19.53
N ARG A 11 21.38 -0.19 18.96
CA ARG A 11 20.08 0.11 19.56
C ARG A 11 19.16 -1.06 19.24
N THR A 12 19.02 -1.97 20.18
CA THR A 12 18.01 -3.02 20.15
C THR A 12 16.62 -2.38 20.24
N ALA A 13 15.73 -2.85 19.37
CA ALA A 13 14.29 -2.64 19.45
C ALA A 13 13.80 -3.00 20.86
N ARG A 14 13.46 -1.99 21.66
CA ARG A 14 12.88 -2.17 23.00
C ARG A 14 11.38 -1.94 22.92
N ASP A 15 10.64 -3.00 23.29
CA ASP A 15 9.25 -3.05 23.74
C ASP A 15 8.24 -2.19 22.96
N LEU A 16 7.78 -2.72 21.83
CA LEU A 16 6.44 -2.40 21.34
C LEU A 16 5.43 -3.31 22.06
N PRO A 17 4.31 -2.78 22.59
CA PRO A 17 3.29 -3.58 23.25
C PRO A 17 2.74 -4.65 22.29
N ALA A 18 2.22 -5.75 22.85
CA ALA A 18 1.66 -6.91 22.16
C ALA A 18 0.33 -6.63 21.42
N GLY A 19 0.27 -5.54 20.65
CA GLY A 19 -0.69 -5.31 19.58
C GLY A 19 -0.17 -5.92 18.26
N ALA A 20 -1.06 -6.16 17.31
CA ALA A 20 -0.64 -6.59 15.97
C ALA A 20 0.32 -5.54 15.38
N VAL A 21 1.55 -5.93 15.08
CA VAL A 21 2.56 -5.03 14.51
C VAL A 21 2.00 -4.46 13.20
N GLY A 22 1.68 -3.17 13.21
CA GLY A 22 1.25 -2.41 12.04
C GLY A 22 2.42 -2.04 11.13
N GLY A 23 2.16 -1.24 10.11
CA GLY A 23 3.19 -0.73 9.20
C GLY A 23 2.61 -0.27 7.88
N THR A 24 3.47 0.04 6.91
CA THR A 24 3.04 0.36 5.55
C THR A 24 2.69 -0.90 4.78
N TYR A 25 1.69 -0.82 3.91
CA TYR A 25 1.38 -1.86 2.92
C TYR A 25 1.17 -1.25 1.54
N THR A 26 1.38 -2.04 0.50
CA THR A 26 1.01 -1.71 -0.87
C THR A 26 0.11 -2.80 -1.43
N LEU A 27 -1.10 -2.45 -1.84
CA LEU A 27 -1.98 -3.34 -2.60
C LEU A 27 -1.59 -3.25 -4.08
N LEU A 28 -1.33 -4.39 -4.69
CA LEU A 28 -1.13 -4.52 -6.13
C LEU A 28 -2.41 -5.07 -6.75
N VAL A 29 -2.99 -4.29 -7.65
CA VAL A 29 -4.35 -4.45 -8.14
C VAL A 29 -4.36 -4.44 -9.67
N GLU A 30 -5.02 -5.41 -10.28
CA GLU A 30 -5.28 -5.44 -11.72
C GLU A 30 -6.72 -5.00 -11.99
N LEU A 31 -6.92 -4.12 -12.98
CA LEU A 31 -8.23 -3.68 -13.45
C LEU A 31 -8.40 -4.07 -14.92
N SER A 32 -9.31 -5.01 -15.20
CA SER A 32 -9.46 -5.56 -16.55
C SER A 32 -10.16 -4.62 -17.54
N SER A 33 -10.97 -3.68 -17.06
CA SER A 33 -11.71 -2.77 -17.94
C SER A 33 -11.64 -1.31 -17.47
N THR A 34 -11.54 -0.39 -18.44
CA THR A 34 -11.55 1.04 -18.12
C THR A 34 -12.93 1.43 -17.61
N THR A 35 -12.97 2.10 -16.45
CA THR A 35 -14.23 2.47 -15.80
C THR A 35 -14.19 3.89 -15.25
N SER A 36 -15.36 4.49 -15.06
CA SER A 36 -15.51 5.74 -14.31
C SER A 36 -16.32 5.44 -13.06
N LEU A 37 -15.84 5.88 -11.90
CA LEU A 37 -16.54 5.68 -10.63
C LEU A 37 -16.49 6.95 -9.76
N SER A 38 -17.48 7.11 -8.89
CA SER A 38 -17.54 8.22 -7.94
C SER A 38 -16.80 7.85 -6.65
N VAL A 39 -15.68 8.51 -6.38
CA VAL A 39 -14.79 8.19 -5.26
C VAL A 39 -15.00 9.19 -4.14
N GLY A 40 -15.95 8.94 -3.23
CA GLY A 40 -16.17 9.76 -2.03
C GLY A 40 -16.13 11.27 -2.31
N ALA A 41 -15.29 12.00 -1.57
CA ALA A 41 -15.12 13.45 -1.75
C ALA A 41 -14.36 13.86 -3.03
N LEU A 42 -13.67 12.93 -3.69
CA LEU A 42 -13.03 13.19 -4.97
C LEU A 42 -14.07 13.27 -6.10
N GLY A 43 -15.24 12.64 -5.96
CA GLY A 43 -16.28 12.63 -7.00
C GLY A 43 -15.92 11.73 -8.19
N GLU A 44 -16.49 12.00 -9.36
CA GLU A 44 -16.33 11.13 -10.53
C GLU A 44 -14.88 11.15 -11.05
N ARG A 45 -14.29 9.97 -11.22
CA ARG A 45 -12.92 9.78 -11.71
C ARG A 45 -12.86 8.60 -12.67
N ARG A 46 -12.00 8.72 -13.68
CA ARG A 46 -11.76 7.69 -14.69
C ARG A 46 -10.51 6.88 -14.36
N PHE A 47 -10.63 5.56 -14.44
CA PHE A 47 -9.60 4.58 -14.17
C PHE A 47 -9.36 3.74 -15.42
N PRO A 48 -8.28 3.97 -16.18
CA PRO A 48 -7.89 3.12 -17.30
C PRO A 48 -7.64 1.67 -16.87
N ALA A 49 -7.91 0.71 -17.74
CA ALA A 49 -7.51 -0.68 -17.52
C ALA A 49 -5.98 -0.79 -17.36
N GLY A 50 -5.53 -1.72 -16.51
CA GLY A 50 -4.11 -1.97 -16.24
C GLY A 50 -3.81 -2.18 -14.76
N GLY A 51 -2.54 -2.02 -14.40
CA GLY A 51 -2.03 -2.23 -13.05
C GLY A 51 -2.13 -0.98 -12.18
N TYR A 52 -2.45 -1.20 -10.91
CA TYR A 52 -2.51 -0.18 -9.87
C TYR A 52 -1.74 -0.61 -8.62
N ALA A 53 -1.07 0.37 -8.00
CA ALA A 53 -0.43 0.19 -6.69
C ALA A 53 -1.00 1.23 -5.73
N TYR A 54 -1.66 0.78 -4.67
CA TYR A 54 -2.16 1.65 -3.61
C TYR A 54 -1.34 1.46 -2.36
N THR A 55 -0.61 2.50 -1.93
CA THR A 55 0.18 2.49 -0.70
C THR A 55 -0.64 3.04 0.45
N GLY A 56 -0.68 2.34 1.58
CA GLY A 56 -1.41 2.76 2.77
C GLY A 56 -0.65 2.48 4.06
N SER A 57 -0.98 3.21 5.12
CA SER A 57 -0.51 2.92 6.48
C SER A 57 -1.50 2.05 7.25
N ALA A 58 -0.96 1.18 8.11
CA ALA A 58 -1.70 0.32 9.03
C ALA A 58 -1.10 0.39 10.44
N LEU A 59 -0.59 1.56 10.84
CA LEU A 59 0.10 1.80 12.13
C LEU A 59 -0.83 1.88 13.35
N GLY A 60 -2.15 1.89 13.14
CA GLY A 60 -3.13 1.88 14.23
C GLY A 60 -3.17 0.55 15.00
N SER A 61 -3.93 0.53 16.10
CA SER A 61 -4.06 -0.64 17.00
C SER A 61 -4.54 -1.94 16.33
N GLY A 62 -5.21 -1.84 15.17
CA GLY A 62 -5.65 -2.98 14.38
C GLY A 62 -4.58 -3.60 13.47
N GLY A 63 -3.38 -3.02 13.38
CA GLY A 63 -2.32 -3.46 12.47
C GLY A 63 -2.82 -3.66 11.03
N PHE A 64 -2.33 -4.71 10.35
CA PHE A 64 -2.73 -5.04 8.98
C PHE A 64 -4.17 -5.58 8.81
N SER A 65 -5.04 -5.55 9.82
CA SER A 65 -6.48 -5.88 9.63
C SER A 65 -7.15 -5.02 8.56
N ARG A 66 -6.61 -3.81 8.32
CA ARG A 66 -7.01 -2.93 7.21
C ARG A 66 -6.86 -3.62 5.84
N VAL A 67 -5.78 -4.37 5.62
CA VAL A 67 -5.56 -5.15 4.39
C VAL A 67 -6.62 -6.23 4.22
N SER A 68 -6.94 -6.97 5.29
CA SER A 68 -8.00 -7.99 5.24
C SER A 68 -9.36 -7.41 4.88
N ARG A 69 -9.65 -6.18 5.32
CA ARG A 69 -10.88 -5.46 4.94
C ARG A 69 -10.90 -5.08 3.47
N HIS A 70 -9.80 -4.60 2.91
CA HIS A 70 -9.70 -4.31 1.48
C HIS A 70 -9.89 -5.58 0.64
N ARG A 71 -9.29 -6.70 1.04
CA ARG A 71 -9.47 -7.99 0.35
C ARG A 71 -10.92 -8.47 0.35
N ARG A 72 -11.63 -8.34 1.48
CA ARG A 72 -13.08 -8.65 1.53
C ARG A 72 -13.90 -7.72 0.63
N THR A 73 -13.53 -6.44 0.59
CA THR A 73 -14.18 -5.46 -0.30
C THR A 73 -14.00 -5.83 -1.77
N ALA A 74 -12.78 -6.22 -2.18
CA ALA A 74 -12.48 -6.69 -3.54
C ALA A 74 -13.21 -7.98 -3.93
N ARG A 75 -13.60 -8.81 -2.95
CA ARG A 75 -14.38 -10.04 -3.17
C ARG A 75 -15.89 -9.80 -3.19
N GLY A 76 -16.35 -8.61 -2.83
CA GLY A 76 -17.77 -8.32 -2.62
C GLY A 76 -18.32 -8.84 -1.28
N ASP A 77 -17.47 -9.31 -0.37
CA ASP A 77 -17.88 -9.79 0.97
C ASP A 77 -18.09 -8.64 1.97
N HIS A 78 -17.88 -7.40 1.52
CA HIS A 78 -17.89 -6.22 2.38
C HIS A 78 -18.22 -4.94 1.60
N ASP A 79 -19.36 -4.32 1.93
CA ASP A 79 -19.91 -3.19 1.17
C ASP A 79 -19.57 -1.80 1.73
N VAL A 80 -18.93 -1.71 2.91
CA VAL A 80 -18.60 -0.40 3.49
C VAL A 80 -17.37 0.19 2.81
N ARG A 81 -17.53 1.38 2.20
CA ARG A 81 -16.45 2.18 1.62
C ARG A 81 -15.99 3.22 2.62
N HIS A 82 -14.74 3.13 3.06
CA HIS A 82 -14.16 4.06 4.04
C HIS A 82 -12.91 4.74 3.51
N TRP A 83 -12.07 4.02 2.76
CA TRP A 83 -10.91 4.57 2.09
C TRP A 83 -11.17 4.68 0.58
N HIS A 84 -10.50 5.61 -0.10
CA HIS A 84 -10.65 5.79 -1.55
C HIS A 84 -10.46 4.47 -2.32
N VAL A 85 -9.50 3.63 -1.90
CA VAL A 85 -9.25 2.32 -2.52
C VAL A 85 -10.42 1.35 -2.39
N ASP A 86 -11.27 1.48 -1.37
CA ASP A 86 -12.45 0.61 -1.20
C ASP A 86 -13.44 0.80 -2.36
N TYR A 87 -13.56 2.02 -2.91
CA TYR A 87 -14.42 2.29 -4.07
C TYR A 87 -13.89 1.60 -5.33
N LEU A 88 -12.58 1.74 -5.59
CA LEU A 88 -11.94 1.06 -6.71
C LEU A 88 -12.11 -0.46 -6.60
N LEU A 89 -11.86 -1.03 -5.41
CA LEU A 89 -11.95 -2.48 -5.21
C LEU A 89 -13.38 -3.01 -5.22
N GLY A 90 -14.34 -2.26 -4.71
CA GLY A 90 -15.70 -2.75 -4.45
C GLY A 90 -16.75 -2.37 -5.49
N GLU A 91 -16.43 -1.51 -6.46
CA GLU A 91 -17.37 -1.04 -7.49
C GLU A 91 -16.87 -1.31 -8.92
N THR A 92 -15.80 -2.09 -9.06
CA THR A 92 -15.20 -2.42 -10.36
C THR A 92 -14.85 -3.91 -10.44
N ASP A 93 -14.30 -4.34 -11.58
CA ASP A 93 -13.73 -5.67 -11.76
C ASP A 93 -12.29 -5.80 -11.23
N ALA A 94 -11.84 -4.84 -10.41
CA ALA A 94 -10.52 -4.82 -9.80
C ALA A 94 -10.24 -6.06 -8.95
N ARG A 95 -9.04 -6.64 -9.14
CA ARG A 95 -8.57 -7.80 -8.39
C ARG A 95 -7.28 -7.44 -7.66
N VAL A 96 -7.26 -7.64 -6.35
CA VAL A 96 -6.00 -7.62 -5.59
C VAL A 96 -5.21 -8.86 -5.98
N ASP A 97 -4.08 -8.70 -6.64
CA ASP A 97 -3.18 -9.80 -7.02
C ASP A 97 -2.26 -10.19 -5.87
N ARG A 98 -1.66 -9.18 -5.22
CA ARG A 98 -0.78 -9.39 -4.06
C ARG A 98 -0.75 -8.16 -3.17
N VAL A 99 -0.24 -8.35 -1.96
CA VAL A 99 -0.02 -7.28 -1.00
C VAL A 99 1.41 -7.35 -0.50
N VAL A 100 2.12 -6.23 -0.54
CA VAL A 100 3.43 -6.08 0.09
C VAL A 100 3.23 -5.44 1.45
N HIS A 101 3.70 -6.08 2.50
CA HIS A 101 3.64 -5.59 3.89
C HIS A 101 5.04 -5.23 4.36
N ALA A 102 5.20 -4.07 5.00
CA ALA A 102 6.41 -3.66 5.70
C ALA A 102 6.12 -3.48 7.19
N PRO A 103 6.17 -4.55 8.00
CA PRO A 103 5.85 -4.50 9.42
C PRO A 103 6.81 -3.59 10.20
N GLY A 104 6.27 -2.72 11.05
CA GLY A 104 7.04 -1.79 11.88
C GLY A 104 7.62 -0.59 11.12
N VAL A 105 7.34 -0.48 9.82
CA VAL A 105 7.85 0.60 8.97
C VAL A 105 6.75 1.63 8.72
N ASP A 106 7.05 2.89 8.97
CA ASP A 106 6.23 4.04 8.58
C ASP A 106 6.87 4.74 7.38
N ALA A 107 6.50 4.30 6.18
CA ALA A 107 7.09 4.78 4.93
C ALA A 107 6.04 4.99 3.82
N GLU A 108 4.77 5.22 4.17
CA GLU A 108 3.68 5.35 3.20
C GLU A 108 3.96 6.41 2.12
N CYS A 109 4.24 7.65 2.55
CA CYS A 109 4.55 8.74 1.63
C CYS A 109 5.84 8.49 0.83
N ALA A 110 6.86 7.92 1.48
CA ALA A 110 8.17 7.70 0.87
C ALA A 110 8.11 6.60 -0.21
N VAL A 111 7.32 5.55 0.01
CA VAL A 111 7.04 4.51 -0.97
C VAL A 111 6.19 5.06 -2.11
N ALA A 112 5.08 5.75 -1.80
CA ALA A 112 4.20 6.33 -2.81
C ALA A 112 4.95 7.29 -3.76
N ALA A 113 5.84 8.14 -3.22
CA ALA A 113 6.62 9.09 -4.01
C ALA A 113 7.62 8.46 -4.99
N ARG A 114 7.98 7.18 -4.82
CA ARG A 114 8.89 6.45 -5.72
C ARG A 114 8.17 5.70 -6.84
N LEU A 115 6.85 5.62 -6.76
CA LEU A 115 6.01 4.96 -7.75
C LEU A 115 5.55 5.98 -8.81
N PRO A 116 5.19 5.53 -10.03
CA PRO A 116 4.62 6.43 -11.03
C PRO A 116 3.32 7.06 -10.54
N ALA A 117 2.99 8.27 -11.00
CA ALA A 117 1.73 8.90 -10.66
C ALA A 117 0.53 8.08 -11.16
N GLY A 118 -0.52 7.99 -10.36
CA GLY A 118 -1.81 7.44 -10.78
C GLY A 118 -2.71 8.48 -11.45
N PRO A 119 -3.90 8.06 -11.93
CA PRO A 119 -4.80 8.93 -12.68
C PRO A 119 -5.63 9.90 -11.82
N VAL A 120 -5.50 9.83 -10.48
CA VAL A 120 -6.36 10.58 -9.55
C VAL A 120 -5.53 11.29 -8.49
N ASP A 121 -5.52 12.61 -8.56
CA ASP A 121 -4.98 13.48 -7.53
C ASP A 121 -5.81 13.40 -6.23
N GLY A 122 -5.14 13.45 -5.09
CA GLY A 122 -5.69 13.33 -3.74
C GLY A 122 -6.07 11.90 -3.30
N PHE A 123 -5.87 10.88 -4.15
CA PHE A 123 -6.25 9.51 -3.81
C PHE A 123 -5.39 8.97 -2.68
N GLY A 124 -6.00 8.52 -1.58
CA GLY A 124 -5.30 8.08 -0.37
C GLY A 124 -4.45 9.12 0.36
N ALA A 125 -4.42 10.38 -0.06
CA ALA A 125 -3.50 11.41 0.44
C ALA A 125 -4.22 12.54 1.22
N SER A 126 -5.30 12.22 1.93
CA SER A 126 -6.15 13.24 2.59
C SER A 126 -5.51 13.91 3.82
N ASP A 127 -4.53 13.26 4.43
CA ASP A 127 -3.83 13.69 5.64
C ASP A 127 -2.36 14.07 5.38
N CYS A 128 -1.93 14.10 4.11
CA CYS A 128 -0.59 14.47 3.71
C CYS A 128 -0.61 15.41 2.48
N GLY A 129 0.58 15.89 2.07
CA GLY A 129 0.74 16.78 0.90
C GLY A 129 1.06 16.04 -0.41
N CYS A 130 0.96 14.71 -0.44
CA CYS A 130 1.27 13.91 -1.63
C CYS A 130 0.22 14.16 -2.72
N SER A 131 0.64 14.11 -3.99
CA SER A 131 -0.29 14.18 -5.11
C SER A 131 -1.26 13.01 -5.08
N SER A 132 -0.78 11.80 -4.81
CA SER A 132 -1.58 10.59 -4.71
C SER A 132 -0.79 9.48 -4.05
N HIS A 133 -1.46 8.60 -3.31
CA HIS A 133 -0.94 7.30 -2.87
C HIS A 133 -1.41 6.15 -3.79
N LEU A 134 -2.14 6.48 -4.87
CA LEU A 134 -2.45 5.58 -5.96
C LEU A 134 -1.51 5.82 -7.13
N SER A 135 -0.85 4.75 -7.56
CA SER A 135 -0.01 4.69 -8.75
C SER A 135 -0.66 3.80 -9.80
N ALA A 136 -0.36 4.06 -11.07
CA ALA A 136 -0.85 3.24 -12.18
C ALA A 136 0.25 2.96 -13.21
N ALA A 137 0.11 1.84 -13.91
CA ALA A 137 0.94 1.46 -15.04
C ALA A 137 0.10 0.67 -16.07
N ALA A 138 0.67 0.47 -17.26
CA ALA A 138 0.01 -0.31 -18.32
C ALA A 138 -0.26 -1.76 -17.89
N THR A 139 0.65 -2.33 -17.09
CA THR A 139 0.51 -3.71 -16.57
C THR A 139 0.83 -3.74 -15.08
N LEU A 140 0.30 -4.74 -14.37
CA LEU A 140 0.67 -4.97 -12.98
C LEU A 140 2.15 -5.34 -12.81
N GLY A 141 2.72 -6.07 -13.77
CA GLY A 141 4.14 -6.45 -13.77
C GLY A 141 5.08 -5.25 -13.62
N ASP A 142 4.77 -4.14 -14.29
CA ASP A 142 5.56 -2.90 -14.20
C ASP A 142 5.59 -2.31 -12.79
N LEU A 143 4.56 -2.57 -11.97
CA LEU A 143 4.46 -2.06 -10.61
C LEU A 143 5.09 -3.00 -9.58
N ILE A 144 5.06 -4.33 -9.79
CA ILE A 144 5.64 -5.32 -8.87
C ILE A 144 7.11 -4.99 -8.57
N ASP A 145 7.92 -4.80 -9.62
CA ASP A 145 9.34 -4.51 -9.48
C ASP A 145 9.59 -3.14 -8.84
N ARG A 146 8.74 -2.15 -9.16
CA ARG A 146 8.88 -0.78 -8.63
C ARG A 146 8.54 -0.70 -7.16
N VAL A 147 7.47 -1.38 -6.72
CA VAL A 147 7.09 -1.47 -5.31
C VAL A 147 8.19 -2.14 -4.50
N THR A 148 8.75 -3.24 -5.01
CA THR A 148 9.86 -3.95 -4.35
C THR A 148 11.06 -3.01 -4.15
N ARG A 149 11.51 -2.34 -5.22
CA ARG A 149 12.60 -1.36 -5.15
C ARG A 149 12.29 -0.17 -4.24
N ALA A 150 11.03 0.27 -4.18
CA ALA A 150 10.63 1.36 -3.32
C ALA A 150 10.77 0.99 -1.83
N TYR A 151 10.38 -0.22 -1.44
CA TYR A 151 10.58 -0.71 -0.07
C TYR A 151 12.05 -0.99 0.27
N ASP A 152 12.82 -1.56 -0.67
CA ASP A 152 14.25 -1.78 -0.49
C ASP A 152 14.99 -0.45 -0.21
N ALA A 153 14.60 0.63 -0.89
CA ALA A 153 15.16 1.97 -0.68
C ALA A 153 14.86 2.55 0.71
N GLU A 154 13.81 2.06 1.38
CA GLU A 154 13.46 2.42 2.76
C GLU A 154 14.11 1.46 3.78
N GLY A 155 14.92 0.50 3.33
CA GLY A 155 15.54 -0.52 4.17
C GLY A 155 14.51 -1.45 4.83
N ALA A 156 13.32 -1.56 4.23
CA ALA A 156 12.20 -2.29 4.80
C ALA A 156 12.29 -3.79 4.49
N SER A 157 12.27 -4.62 5.53
CA SER A 157 12.01 -6.06 5.38
C SER A 157 10.54 -6.27 5.04
N VAL A 158 10.25 -6.72 3.82
CA VAL A 158 8.87 -6.93 3.36
C VAL A 158 8.39 -8.38 3.46
N ARG A 159 7.07 -8.55 3.61
CA ARG A 159 6.37 -9.83 3.40
C ARG A 159 5.41 -9.65 2.24
N ILE A 160 5.41 -10.59 1.30
CA ILE A 160 4.51 -10.57 0.15
C ILE A 160 3.44 -11.63 0.36
N ASP A 161 2.19 -11.23 0.27
CA ASP A 161 1.01 -12.10 0.38
C ASP A 161 0.28 -12.06 -0.97
N GLU A 162 0.40 -13.14 -1.74
CA GLU A 162 -0.29 -13.32 -3.02
C GLU A 162 -1.73 -13.78 -2.78
N SER A 163 -2.66 -13.33 -3.61
CA SER A 163 -4.03 -13.79 -3.57
C SER A 163 -4.06 -15.28 -3.92
N GLY A 164 -4.23 -16.12 -2.90
CA GLY A 164 -4.47 -17.55 -3.08
C GLY A 164 -5.70 -17.76 -3.96
N THR A 165 -5.50 -18.55 -5.02
CA THR A 165 -6.52 -19.04 -5.95
C THR A 165 -7.71 -19.66 -5.24
#